data_AF-A0A958GFD5-F1
#
_entry.id   AF-A0A958GFD5-F1
#
_cell.length_a   1.000
_cell.length_b   1.000
_cell.length_c   1.000
_cell.angle_alpha   90.00
_cell.angle_beta   90.00
_cell.angle_gamma   90.00
#
_symmetry.space_group_name_H-M   'P 1'
#
loop_
_entity.id
_entity.type
_entity.pdbx_description
1 polymer ?
#
loop_
_entity_poly.entity_id
_entity_poly.type
_entity_poly.pdbx_seq_one_letter_code
_entity_poly.pdbx_strand_id
1 'polypeptide(L)'
;KALDSAINLLEKRYGKGAIMNLANKPVEEIAAIPTGSLGLDIALGIGGLPKGRICEIYGPESSGKTTLALHLAAEAQKQGGTVVFIDAEHALDVQYAKKLGVDTGKLLVSQPDCGEQALEICETLIQSGSVDFVVIDSVAALVPRAEIDGEMGDQQPGLQARLMSKALRKLTGVTARSGASILFINQIRHKIGVMFGSPETTAGGNALKFYCSVRLDIRRVGSIKDNADVTGNRTRVKVVKNKVAAPFKQAEFDIIFNEGISQNGELVDIGVEKGIIDKAGAWYSYKGERLGQGREGAKIFLKENPEAAAEIRNLILETMGIDSLAPSKSSSEDNIELNSSTAKGEKIDKTQEKENLKNSDGEKNSKKTAKESPIKAADSKVTNIDSKKKAVNQ
;
A
#
# COMPACT_ATOMS: atom_id res chain seq x y z
N LYS A 1 -2.78 8.52 -41.47
CA LYS A 1 -3.23 7.35 -42.29
C LYS A 1 -2.32 6.12 -42.09
N ALA A 2 -1.05 6.10 -42.50
CA ALA A 2 -0.18 4.92 -42.30
C ALA A 2 0.10 4.62 -40.81
N LEU A 3 0.32 5.66 -40.01
CA LEU A 3 0.50 5.55 -38.56
C LEU A 3 -0.75 4.98 -37.88
N ASP A 4 -1.94 5.47 -38.22
CA ASP A 4 -3.21 5.01 -37.63
C ASP A 4 -3.50 3.55 -38.01
N SER A 5 -3.17 3.15 -39.24
CA SER A 5 -3.26 1.74 -39.66
C SER A 5 -2.28 0.84 -38.90
N ALA A 6 -1.06 1.32 -38.64
CA ALA A 6 -0.09 0.60 -37.82
C ALA A 6 -0.55 0.49 -36.35
N ILE A 7 -1.08 1.58 -35.78
CA ILE A 7 -1.67 1.61 -34.44
C ILE A 7 -2.83 0.60 -34.34
N ASN A 8 -3.77 0.63 -35.28
CA ASN A 8 -4.91 -0.30 -35.31
C ASN A 8 -4.46 -1.76 -35.46
N LEU A 9 -3.42 -2.02 -36.25
CA LEU A 9 -2.84 -3.36 -36.39
C LEU A 9 -2.19 -3.83 -35.08
N LEU A 10 -1.48 -2.93 -34.40
CA LEU A 10 -0.86 -3.20 -33.10
C LEU A 10 -1.92 -3.45 -32.02
N GLU A 11 -2.97 -2.63 -31.95
CA GLU A 11 -4.08 -2.84 -31.00
C GLU A 11 -4.84 -4.15 -31.27
N LYS A 12 -5.03 -4.52 -32.54
CA LYS A 12 -5.67 -5.80 -32.90
C LYS A 12 -4.82 -7.01 -32.51
N ARG A 13 -3.48 -6.90 -32.59
CA ARG A 13 -2.56 -8.00 -32.24
C ARG A 13 -2.28 -8.10 -30.75
N TYR A 14 -2.16 -6.98 -30.05
CA TYR A 14 -1.66 -6.93 -28.68
C TYR A 14 -2.70 -6.44 -27.65
N GLY A 15 -3.91 -6.12 -28.09
CA GLY A 15 -5.00 -5.62 -27.26
C GLY A 15 -5.14 -4.10 -27.29
N LYS A 16 -6.34 -3.60 -26.96
CA LYS A 16 -6.60 -2.17 -26.81
C LYS A 16 -5.62 -1.57 -25.79
N GLY A 17 -5.01 -0.44 -26.14
CA GLY A 17 -4.05 0.22 -25.27
C GLY A 17 -2.61 -0.30 -25.33
N ALA A 18 -2.29 -1.20 -26.25
CA ALA A 18 -0.90 -1.61 -26.51
C ALA A 18 -0.02 -0.45 -27.02
N ILE A 19 -0.63 0.54 -27.67
CA ILE A 19 0.02 1.79 -28.07
C ILE A 19 -1.00 2.93 -27.91
N MET A 20 -0.60 4.00 -27.24
CA MET A 20 -1.48 5.12 -26.90
C MET A 20 -0.74 6.44 -27.14
N ASN A 21 -1.48 7.49 -27.52
CA ASN A 21 -0.91 8.84 -27.54
C ASN A 21 -0.85 9.40 -26.11
N LEU A 22 0.35 9.75 -25.65
CA LEU A 22 0.59 10.26 -24.29
C LEU A 22 -0.16 11.57 -24.02
N ALA A 23 -0.36 12.42 -25.04
CA ALA A 23 -1.06 13.70 -24.91
C ALA A 23 -2.58 13.56 -24.62
N ASN A 24 -3.15 12.38 -24.92
CA ASN A 24 -4.58 12.13 -24.73
C ASN A 24 -4.88 11.38 -23.43
N LYS A 25 -3.86 11.10 -22.60
CA LYS A 25 -4.08 10.56 -21.26
C LYS A 25 -4.32 11.75 -20.33
N PRO A 26 -5.46 11.84 -19.61
CA PRO A 26 -5.49 12.69 -18.43
C PRO A 26 -4.31 12.29 -17.54
N VAL A 27 -3.62 13.26 -16.94
CA VAL A 27 -2.60 12.98 -15.94
C VAL A 27 -3.32 12.30 -14.77
N GLU A 28 -3.40 10.98 -14.79
CA GLU A 28 -3.98 10.22 -13.69
C GLU A 28 -3.09 10.40 -12.48
N GLU A 29 -3.65 10.98 -11.42
CA GLU A 29 -3.01 11.02 -10.12
C GLU A 29 -2.65 9.59 -9.69
N ILE A 30 -1.38 9.38 -9.33
CA ILE A 30 -0.91 8.08 -8.91
C ILE A 30 -1.48 7.82 -7.51
N ALA A 31 -2.43 6.89 -7.41
CA ALA A 31 -2.99 6.48 -6.12
C ALA A 31 -1.90 5.97 -5.17
N ALA A 32 -2.07 6.24 -3.88
CA ALA A 32 -1.08 5.92 -2.84
C ALA A 32 -1.69 5.17 -1.64
N ILE A 33 -0.86 4.39 -0.95
CA ILE A 33 -1.12 3.80 0.36
C ILE A 33 -0.43 4.68 1.40
N PRO A 34 -1.17 5.36 2.30
CA PRO A 34 -0.59 6.16 3.37
C PRO A 34 0.39 5.33 4.21
N THR A 35 1.48 5.94 4.62
CA THR A 35 2.55 5.24 5.35
C THR A 35 2.28 5.11 6.84
N GLY A 36 1.25 5.79 7.35
CA GLY A 36 1.00 5.96 8.78
C GLY A 36 1.86 7.06 9.43
N SER A 37 2.74 7.69 8.66
CA SER A 37 3.56 8.86 9.02
C SER A 37 3.22 10.02 8.07
N LEU A 38 2.65 11.09 8.61
CA LEU A 38 2.31 12.29 7.83
C LEU A 38 3.56 12.90 7.19
N GLY A 39 4.65 12.99 7.97
CA GLY A 39 5.91 13.51 7.47
C GLY A 39 6.45 12.70 6.29
N LEU A 40 6.33 11.37 6.34
CA LEU A 40 6.77 10.51 5.24
C LEU A 40 5.83 10.59 4.02
N ASP A 41 4.52 10.70 4.23
CA ASP A 41 3.55 10.89 3.14
C ASP A 41 3.82 12.18 2.37
N ILE A 42 4.14 13.27 3.09
CA ILE A 42 4.61 14.55 2.54
C ILE A 42 5.94 14.38 1.79
N ALA A 43 6.90 13.66 2.38
CA ALA A 43 8.22 13.44 1.77
C ALA A 43 8.12 12.60 0.48
N LEU A 44 7.15 11.69 0.39
CA LEU A 44 6.86 10.90 -0.81
C LEU A 44 6.19 11.74 -1.91
N GLY A 45 5.52 12.83 -1.56
CA GLY A 45 4.98 13.84 -2.47
C GLY A 45 3.67 13.47 -3.15
N ILE A 46 3.28 12.19 -3.14
CA ILE A 46 1.97 11.71 -3.60
C ILE A 46 1.09 11.22 -2.44
N GLY A 47 1.54 11.42 -1.20
CA GLY A 47 0.76 11.05 -0.04
C GLY A 47 0.89 9.62 0.46
N GLY A 48 1.91 8.90 0.02
CA GLY A 48 2.18 7.54 0.47
C GLY A 48 2.93 6.71 -0.56
N LEU A 49 2.91 5.40 -0.36
CA LEU A 49 3.54 4.42 -1.24
C LEU A 49 2.71 4.26 -2.53
N PRO A 50 3.29 4.38 -3.73
CA PRO A 50 2.52 4.33 -4.98
C PRO A 50 1.89 2.95 -5.23
N LYS A 51 0.59 2.94 -5.54
CA LYS A 51 -0.14 1.74 -5.99
C LYS A 51 0.38 1.21 -7.32
N GLY A 52 0.33 -0.11 -7.52
CA GLY A 52 0.77 -0.75 -8.76
C GLY A 52 2.30 -0.76 -8.95
N ARG A 53 3.09 -0.50 -7.90
CA ARG A 53 4.56 -0.39 -7.99
C ARG A 53 5.31 -1.29 -7.01
N ILE A 54 6.53 -1.62 -7.40
CA ILE A 54 7.53 -2.24 -6.51
C ILE A 54 8.27 -1.14 -5.77
N CYS A 55 8.40 -1.30 -4.45
CA CYS A 55 9.11 -0.40 -3.55
C CYS A 55 10.08 -1.18 -2.66
N GLU A 56 11.07 -0.50 -2.10
CA GLU A 56 12.03 -1.10 -1.17
C GLU A 56 12.20 -0.20 0.04
N ILE A 57 12.22 -0.81 1.23
CA ILE A 57 12.66 -0.20 2.46
C ILE A 57 13.90 -0.95 2.96
N TYR A 58 14.96 -0.22 3.25
CA TYR A 58 16.20 -0.81 3.74
C TYR A 58 16.82 0.05 4.83
N GLY A 59 17.64 -0.58 5.67
CA GLY A 59 18.20 0.08 6.83
C GLY A 59 18.89 -0.90 7.78
N PRO A 60 19.57 -0.39 8.82
CA PRO A 60 20.16 -1.21 9.87
C PRO A 60 19.12 -2.09 10.58
N GLU A 61 19.58 -3.07 11.36
CA GLU A 61 18.72 -3.80 12.28
C GLU A 61 18.05 -2.84 13.29
N SER A 62 16.84 -3.20 13.73
CA SER A 62 16.05 -2.41 14.69
C SER A 62 15.80 -0.95 14.30
N SER A 63 15.92 -0.60 13.01
CA SER A 63 15.64 0.76 12.53
C SER A 63 14.16 1.07 12.35
N GLY A 64 13.28 0.07 12.48
CA GLY A 64 11.83 0.21 12.32
C GLY A 64 11.28 -0.22 10.96
N LYS A 65 12.04 -0.98 10.16
CA LYS A 65 11.61 -1.47 8.83
C LYS A 65 10.26 -2.20 8.87
N THR A 66 10.19 -3.26 9.68
CA THR A 66 8.98 -4.08 9.84
C THR A 66 7.85 -3.28 10.47
N THR A 67 8.14 -2.40 11.45
CA THR A 67 7.13 -1.49 12.02
C THR A 67 6.49 -0.60 10.94
N LEU A 68 7.30 0.02 10.08
CA LEU A 68 6.76 0.85 8.99
C LEU A 68 5.97 0.03 7.97
N ALA A 69 6.42 -1.19 7.66
CA ALA A 69 5.67 -2.11 6.78
C ALA A 69 4.32 -2.53 7.38
N LEU A 70 4.25 -2.73 8.70
CA LEU A 70 3.00 -3.04 9.40
C LEU A 70 2.05 -1.84 9.45
N HIS A 71 2.56 -0.60 9.57
CA HIS A 71 1.71 0.59 9.41
C HIS A 71 1.15 0.71 7.99
N LEU A 72 1.97 0.49 6.96
CA LEU A 72 1.50 0.43 5.57
C LEU A 72 0.45 -0.67 5.37
N ALA A 73 0.63 -1.84 5.99
CA ALA A 73 -0.35 -2.92 5.96
C ALA A 73 -1.67 -2.50 6.62
N ALA A 74 -1.62 -1.88 7.80
CA ALA A 74 -2.81 -1.37 8.48
C ALA A 74 -3.53 -0.30 7.66
N GLU A 75 -2.81 0.64 7.05
CA GLU A 75 -3.40 1.67 6.18
C GLU A 75 -3.99 1.09 4.89
N ALA A 76 -3.33 0.09 4.28
CA ALA A 76 -3.89 -0.63 3.13
C ALA A 76 -5.21 -1.34 3.50
N GLN A 77 -5.27 -1.99 4.67
CA GLN A 77 -6.51 -2.63 5.16
C GLN A 77 -7.61 -1.62 5.49
N LYS A 78 -7.28 -0.46 6.05
CA LYS A 78 -8.25 0.63 6.30
C LYS A 78 -8.88 1.15 5.01
N GLN A 79 -8.13 1.13 3.91
CA GLN A 79 -8.64 1.43 2.57
C GLN A 79 -9.45 0.27 1.94
N GLY A 80 -9.72 -0.81 2.70
CA GLY A 80 -10.44 -1.99 2.22
C GLY A 80 -9.59 -2.97 1.41
N GLY A 81 -8.27 -2.76 1.35
CA GLY A 81 -7.37 -3.60 0.57
C GLY A 81 -6.99 -4.92 1.26
N THR A 82 -6.74 -5.94 0.45
CA THR A 82 -6.23 -7.23 0.93
C THR A 82 -4.71 -7.18 1.03
N VAL A 83 -4.17 -7.60 2.18
CA VAL A 83 -2.74 -7.57 2.48
C VAL A 83 -2.18 -8.97 2.65
N VAL A 84 -1.03 -9.21 2.02
CA VAL A 84 -0.22 -10.42 2.17
C VAL A 84 1.13 -10.07 2.79
N PHE A 85 1.55 -10.84 3.77
CA PHE A 85 2.86 -10.75 4.40
C PHE A 85 3.64 -12.05 4.14
N ILE A 86 4.70 -11.95 3.34
CA ILE A 86 5.64 -13.05 3.08
C ILE A 86 6.79 -12.89 4.07
N ASP A 87 6.70 -13.65 5.16
CA ASP A 87 7.65 -13.67 6.26
C ASP A 87 8.73 -14.73 5.98
N ALA A 88 9.73 -14.35 5.20
CA ALA A 88 10.91 -15.18 4.92
C ALA A 88 11.90 -15.20 6.10
N GLU A 89 11.86 -14.21 7.00
CA GLU A 89 12.68 -14.21 8.23
C GLU A 89 12.08 -15.03 9.38
N HIS A 90 10.82 -15.50 9.25
CA HIS A 90 10.09 -16.28 10.25
C HIS A 90 10.01 -15.53 11.61
N ALA A 91 9.90 -14.20 11.56
CA ALA A 91 10.05 -13.30 12.70
C ALA A 91 8.84 -12.38 12.94
N LEU A 92 7.73 -12.57 12.22
CA LEU A 92 6.55 -11.72 12.36
C LEU A 92 5.84 -11.94 13.71
N ASP A 93 5.79 -10.90 14.55
CA ASP A 93 4.97 -10.88 15.76
C ASP A 93 3.53 -10.41 15.46
N VAL A 94 2.60 -11.36 15.50
CA VAL A 94 1.16 -11.14 15.27
C VAL A 94 0.53 -10.23 16.33
N GLN A 95 0.96 -10.32 17.60
CA GLN A 95 0.42 -9.47 18.68
C GLN A 95 0.86 -8.02 18.49
N TYR A 96 2.13 -7.82 18.11
CA TYR A 96 2.63 -6.50 17.78
C TYR A 96 1.92 -5.92 16.55
N ALA A 97 1.75 -6.71 15.48
CA ALA A 97 1.00 -6.27 14.30
C ALA A 97 -0.43 -5.81 14.65
N LYS A 98 -1.13 -6.55 15.51
CA LYS A 98 -2.46 -6.17 15.99
C LYS A 98 -2.46 -4.84 16.74
N LYS A 99 -1.47 -4.59 17.60
CA LYS A 99 -1.32 -3.31 18.31
C LYS A 99 -1.10 -2.14 17.35
N LEU A 100 -0.42 -2.37 16.23
CA LEU A 100 -0.21 -1.37 15.18
C LEU A 100 -1.45 -1.13 14.29
N GLY A 101 -2.56 -1.81 14.57
CA GLY A 101 -3.83 -1.63 13.86
C GLY A 101 -4.00 -2.54 12.64
N VAL A 102 -3.15 -3.56 12.48
CA VAL A 102 -3.34 -4.58 11.44
C VAL A 102 -4.49 -5.50 11.85
N ASP A 103 -5.46 -5.70 10.95
CA ASP A 103 -6.50 -6.73 11.09
C ASP A 103 -5.88 -8.10 10.81
N THR A 104 -5.38 -8.73 11.87
CA THR A 104 -4.73 -10.04 11.83
C THR A 104 -5.69 -11.17 11.43
N GLY A 105 -7.01 -10.95 11.51
CA GLY A 105 -8.01 -11.92 11.05
C GLY A 105 -8.12 -11.99 9.52
N LYS A 106 -7.70 -10.93 8.82
CA LYS A 106 -7.71 -10.82 7.36
C LYS A 106 -6.31 -10.79 6.73
N LEU A 107 -5.26 -10.66 7.53
CA LEU A 107 -3.89 -10.68 7.05
C LEU A 107 -3.51 -12.09 6.55
N LEU A 108 -3.15 -12.20 5.28
CA LEU A 108 -2.61 -13.45 4.75
C LEU A 108 -1.12 -13.52 5.04
N VAL A 109 -0.66 -14.57 5.72
CA VAL A 109 0.76 -14.77 6.04
C VAL A 109 1.28 -16.02 5.34
N SER A 110 2.47 -15.92 4.75
CA SER A 110 3.18 -17.05 4.16
C SER A 110 4.60 -17.10 4.71
N GLN A 111 5.02 -18.28 5.17
CA GLN A 111 6.38 -18.58 5.61
C GLN A 111 6.99 -19.58 4.62
N PRO A 112 7.66 -19.10 3.57
CA PRO A 112 8.21 -19.96 2.53
C PRO A 112 9.49 -20.67 3.00
N ASP A 113 9.76 -21.83 2.39
CA ASP A 113 10.97 -22.64 2.57
C ASP A 113 12.15 -22.10 1.75
N CYS A 114 11.90 -21.44 0.62
CA CYS A 114 12.94 -20.89 -0.25
C CYS A 114 12.51 -19.61 -0.99
N GLY A 115 13.50 -18.89 -1.54
CA GLY A 115 13.31 -17.65 -2.27
C GLY A 115 12.47 -17.80 -3.55
N GLU A 116 12.61 -18.91 -4.28
CA GLU A 116 11.76 -19.20 -5.44
C GLU A 116 10.29 -19.29 -5.04
N GLN A 117 9.99 -20.10 -4.02
CA GLN A 117 8.63 -20.30 -3.52
C GLN A 117 8.01 -18.99 -3.03
N ALA A 118 8.76 -18.18 -2.28
CA ALA A 118 8.32 -16.87 -1.82
C ALA A 118 7.87 -15.96 -3.00
N LEU A 119 8.69 -15.88 -4.04
CA LEU A 119 8.45 -15.02 -5.19
C LEU A 119 7.35 -15.56 -6.11
N GLU A 120 7.18 -16.89 -6.20
CA GLU A 120 6.08 -17.55 -6.90
C GLU A 120 4.74 -17.33 -6.19
N ILE A 121 4.69 -17.48 -4.86
CA ILE A 121 3.51 -17.14 -4.05
C ILE A 121 3.11 -15.68 -4.29
N CYS A 122 4.07 -14.76 -4.24
CA CYS A 122 3.84 -13.36 -4.53
C CYS A 122 3.25 -13.14 -5.94
N GLU A 123 3.85 -13.77 -6.96
CA GLU A 123 3.39 -13.66 -8.35
C GLU A 123 1.95 -14.18 -8.50
N THR A 124 1.65 -15.38 -8.00
CA THR A 124 0.33 -16.01 -8.11
C THR A 124 -0.76 -15.19 -7.41
N LEU A 125 -0.48 -14.71 -6.19
CA LEU A 125 -1.43 -13.91 -5.42
C LEU A 125 -1.74 -12.57 -6.11
N ILE A 126 -0.74 -11.89 -6.66
CA ILE A 126 -0.96 -10.65 -7.41
C ILE A 126 -1.71 -10.92 -8.72
N GLN A 127 -1.41 -12.02 -9.41
CA GLN A 127 -2.11 -12.40 -10.63
C GLN A 127 -3.60 -12.72 -10.41
N SER A 128 -3.99 -13.15 -9.21
CA SER A 128 -5.40 -13.37 -8.85
C SER A 128 -6.24 -12.10 -8.87
N GLY A 129 -5.61 -10.92 -8.85
CA GLY A 129 -6.28 -9.62 -8.79
C GLY A 129 -6.98 -9.32 -7.45
N SER A 130 -6.81 -10.18 -6.44
CA SER A 130 -7.50 -10.06 -5.15
C SER A 130 -6.63 -9.45 -4.03
N VAL A 131 -5.40 -9.03 -4.36
CA VAL A 131 -4.40 -8.53 -3.41
C VAL A 131 -3.97 -7.12 -3.78
N ASP A 132 -3.99 -6.21 -2.81
CA ASP A 132 -3.67 -4.79 -3.00
C ASP A 132 -2.27 -4.45 -2.51
N PHE A 133 -1.77 -5.16 -1.49
CA PHE A 133 -0.47 -4.89 -0.90
C PHE A 133 0.23 -6.18 -0.46
N VAL A 134 1.51 -6.30 -0.84
CA VAL A 134 2.36 -7.42 -0.45
C VAL A 134 3.62 -6.89 0.23
N VAL A 135 3.91 -7.39 1.42
CA VAL A 135 5.20 -7.18 2.11
C VAL A 135 6.04 -8.45 1.97
N ILE A 136 7.33 -8.30 1.66
CA ILE A 136 8.30 -9.39 1.66
C ILE A 136 9.39 -9.05 2.69
N ASP A 137 9.40 -9.76 3.81
CA ASP A 137 10.33 -9.60 4.93
C ASP A 137 11.22 -10.85 5.07
N SER A 138 12.44 -10.90 4.55
CA SER A 138 13.17 -9.85 3.82
C SER A 138 13.90 -10.43 2.61
N VAL A 139 14.39 -9.54 1.73
CA VAL A 139 15.18 -9.93 0.55
C VAL A 139 16.40 -10.75 0.94
N ALA A 140 17.03 -10.45 2.09
CA ALA A 140 18.21 -11.18 2.54
C ALA A 140 17.89 -12.66 2.84
N ALA A 141 16.67 -12.96 3.28
CA ALA A 141 16.18 -14.29 3.58
C ALA A 141 15.58 -15.04 2.36
N LEU A 142 15.54 -14.41 1.18
CA LEU A 142 15.15 -15.09 -0.07
C LEU A 142 16.30 -15.96 -0.58
N VAL A 143 16.59 -17.04 0.13
CA VAL A 143 17.68 -17.97 -0.18
C VAL A 143 17.22 -18.96 -1.27
N PRO A 144 17.94 -19.05 -2.39
CA PRO A 144 17.62 -20.00 -3.46
C PRO A 144 17.62 -21.46 -2.97
N ARG A 145 16.72 -22.29 -3.50
CA ARG A 145 16.63 -23.72 -3.12
C ARG A 145 17.95 -24.47 -3.24
N ALA A 146 18.71 -24.22 -4.30
CA ALA A 146 20.01 -24.87 -4.53
C ALA A 146 21.10 -24.46 -3.52
N GLU A 147 20.92 -23.33 -2.81
CA GLU A 147 21.81 -22.91 -1.73
C GLU A 147 21.38 -23.55 -0.40
N ILE A 148 20.08 -23.79 -0.19
CA ILE A 148 19.54 -24.49 0.98
C ILE A 148 19.88 -25.98 0.96
N ASP A 149 19.73 -26.61 -0.22
CA ASP A 149 19.98 -28.05 -0.41
C ASP A 149 21.49 -28.37 -0.57
N GLY A 150 22.32 -27.34 -0.77
CA GLY A 150 23.77 -27.47 -0.96
C GLY A 150 24.55 -27.59 0.35
N GLU A 151 25.85 -27.88 0.25
CA GLU A 151 26.74 -27.90 1.42
C GLU A 151 27.22 -26.48 1.76
N MET A 152 27.55 -26.22 3.02
CA MET A 152 28.02 -24.89 3.47
C MET A 152 29.26 -24.37 2.72
N GLY A 153 30.06 -25.27 2.12
CA GLY A 153 31.25 -24.93 1.34
C GLY A 153 30.99 -24.61 -0.13
N ASP A 154 29.77 -24.83 -0.63
CA ASP A 154 29.46 -24.69 -2.05
C ASP A 154 29.49 -23.23 -2.50
N GLN A 155 30.33 -22.95 -3.49
CA GLN A 155 30.45 -21.62 -4.09
C GLN A 155 29.39 -21.43 -5.17
N GLN A 156 28.33 -20.68 -4.86
CA GLN A 156 27.28 -20.34 -5.82
C GLN A 156 27.14 -18.82 -6.02
N PRO A 157 28.18 -18.14 -6.54
CA PRO A 157 28.22 -16.68 -6.58
C PRO A 157 27.06 -16.10 -7.40
N GLY A 158 26.32 -15.18 -6.78
CA GLY A 158 25.26 -14.41 -7.43
C GLY A 158 23.98 -15.18 -7.74
N LEU A 159 23.74 -16.35 -7.13
CA LEU A 159 22.51 -17.11 -7.34
C LEU A 159 21.26 -16.29 -6.95
N GLN A 160 21.24 -15.73 -5.74
CA GLN A 160 20.16 -14.85 -5.27
C GLN A 160 19.94 -13.64 -6.20
N ALA A 161 21.01 -13.02 -6.70
CA ALA A 161 20.89 -11.86 -7.61
C ALA A 161 20.23 -12.24 -8.95
N ARG A 162 20.52 -13.44 -9.47
CA ARG A 162 19.88 -13.97 -10.70
C ARG A 162 18.40 -14.30 -10.46
N LEU A 163 18.09 -14.93 -9.32
CA LEU A 163 16.71 -15.19 -8.89
C LEU A 163 15.89 -13.90 -8.84
N MET A 164 16.38 -12.90 -8.10
CA MET A 164 15.73 -11.58 -7.99
C MET A 164 15.54 -10.91 -9.34
N SER A 165 16.56 -10.95 -10.21
CA SER A 165 16.47 -10.36 -11.56
C SER A 165 15.38 -11.02 -12.42
N LYS A 166 15.22 -12.34 -12.33
CA LYS A 166 14.19 -13.10 -13.06
C LYS A 166 12.80 -12.79 -12.50
N ALA A 167 12.65 -12.81 -11.17
CA ALA A 167 11.39 -12.57 -10.50
C ALA A 167 10.88 -11.14 -10.72
N LEU A 168 11.73 -10.12 -10.51
CA LEU A 168 11.35 -8.71 -10.66
C LEU A 168 10.89 -8.38 -12.08
N ARG A 169 11.46 -9.02 -13.10
CA ARG A 169 11.03 -8.86 -14.49
C ARG A 169 9.58 -9.29 -14.69
N LYS A 170 9.14 -10.37 -14.04
CA LYS A 170 7.76 -10.83 -14.06
C LYS A 170 6.86 -9.96 -13.19
N LEU A 171 7.27 -9.75 -11.94
CA LEU A 171 6.52 -9.00 -10.93
C LEU A 171 6.15 -7.60 -11.42
N THR A 172 7.09 -6.89 -12.04
CA THR A 172 6.84 -5.53 -12.56
C THR A 172 5.60 -5.45 -13.47
N GLY A 173 5.43 -6.44 -14.35
CA GLY A 173 4.29 -6.47 -15.27
C GLY A 173 2.97 -6.80 -14.57
N VAL A 174 2.97 -7.76 -13.64
CA VAL A 174 1.75 -8.17 -12.92
C VAL A 174 1.31 -7.13 -11.90
N THR A 175 2.26 -6.50 -11.19
CA THR A 175 2.02 -5.42 -10.22
C THR A 175 1.39 -4.20 -10.92
N ALA A 176 1.92 -3.80 -12.09
CA ALA A 176 1.36 -2.68 -12.84
C ALA A 176 -0.07 -2.92 -13.37
N ARG A 177 -0.40 -4.17 -13.75
CA ARG A 177 -1.73 -4.53 -14.27
C ARG A 177 -2.78 -4.72 -13.17
N SER A 178 -2.38 -5.27 -12.03
CA SER A 178 -3.28 -5.54 -10.89
C SER A 178 -3.54 -4.29 -10.04
N GLY A 179 -2.63 -3.32 -10.04
CA GLY A 179 -2.68 -2.20 -9.10
C GLY A 179 -2.14 -2.55 -7.71
N ALA A 180 -1.77 -3.82 -7.46
CA ALA A 180 -1.14 -4.25 -6.23
C ALA A 180 0.22 -3.56 -6.02
N SER A 181 0.61 -3.27 -4.78
CA SER A 181 1.96 -2.76 -4.48
C SER A 181 2.78 -3.82 -3.77
N ILE A 182 4.08 -3.86 -4.07
CA ILE A 182 5.02 -4.76 -3.38
C ILE A 182 6.02 -3.92 -2.60
N LEU A 183 6.16 -4.16 -1.31
CA LEU A 183 7.21 -3.61 -0.47
C LEU A 183 8.22 -4.72 -0.12
N PHE A 184 9.44 -4.59 -0.63
CA PHE A 184 10.57 -5.41 -0.18
C PHE A 184 11.23 -4.78 1.03
N ILE A 185 11.35 -5.53 2.11
CA ILE A 185 12.22 -5.18 3.24
C ILE A 185 13.62 -5.72 2.94
N ASN A 186 14.64 -4.92 3.19
CA ASN A 186 16.02 -5.31 2.93
C ASN A 186 16.96 -4.85 4.04
N GLN A 187 18.07 -5.56 4.17
CA GLN A 187 19.11 -5.27 5.14
C GLN A 187 20.29 -4.59 4.47
N ILE A 188 21.04 -3.81 5.25
CA ILE A 188 22.32 -3.26 4.82
C ILE A 188 23.41 -4.34 4.92
N ARG A 189 24.31 -4.34 3.94
CA ARG A 189 25.56 -5.11 3.90
C ARG A 189 26.69 -4.15 3.55
N HIS A 190 27.94 -4.52 3.83
CA HIS A 190 29.11 -3.73 3.45
C HIS A 190 29.87 -4.40 2.31
N LYS A 191 30.24 -3.63 1.29
CA LYS A 191 31.18 -4.07 0.26
C LYS A 191 32.60 -3.95 0.78
N ILE A 192 33.31 -5.07 0.83
CA ILE A 192 34.74 -5.10 1.19
C ILE A 192 35.54 -4.44 0.06
N GLY A 193 36.55 -3.63 0.41
CA GLY A 193 37.49 -3.04 -0.54
C GLY A 193 37.08 -1.71 -1.18
N VAL A 194 35.99 -1.08 -0.73
CA VAL A 194 35.61 0.27 -1.18
C VAL A 194 36.44 1.31 -0.43
N MET A 195 37.38 1.96 -1.11
CA MET A 195 38.22 3.04 -0.55
C MET A 195 37.62 4.45 -0.72
N PHE A 196 36.62 4.61 -1.62
CA PHE A 196 35.98 5.90 -1.90
C PHE A 196 34.47 5.74 -2.07
N GLY A 197 33.69 6.64 -1.47
CA GLY A 197 32.22 6.59 -1.45
C GLY A 197 31.65 5.76 -0.29
N SER A 198 30.34 5.47 -0.33
CA SER A 198 29.69 4.67 0.71
C SER A 198 29.95 3.16 0.48
N PRO A 199 30.41 2.41 1.50
CA PRO A 199 30.58 0.97 1.42
C PRO A 199 29.25 0.21 1.54
N GLU A 200 28.16 0.89 1.90
CA GLU A 200 26.87 0.25 2.13
C GLU A 200 26.21 -0.24 0.82
N THR A 201 25.67 -1.45 0.86
CA THR A 201 24.86 -2.06 -0.21
C THR A 201 23.69 -2.82 0.40
N THR A 202 22.77 -3.28 -0.44
CA THR A 202 21.63 -4.12 -0.05
C THR A 202 21.76 -5.52 -0.64
N ALA A 203 21.08 -6.51 -0.04
CA ALA A 203 21.07 -7.89 -0.52
C ALA A 203 20.22 -8.05 -1.81
N GLY A 204 20.32 -9.20 -2.48
CA GLY A 204 19.56 -9.50 -3.70
C GLY A 204 20.10 -8.88 -5.00
N GLY A 205 21.33 -8.36 -4.98
CA GLY A 205 21.98 -7.76 -6.15
C GLY A 205 21.45 -6.38 -6.54
N ASN A 206 21.68 -5.96 -7.79
CA ASN A 206 21.32 -4.60 -8.23
C ASN A 206 19.91 -4.48 -8.82
N ALA A 207 19.26 -5.59 -9.19
CA ALA A 207 17.99 -5.57 -9.93
C ALA A 207 16.91 -4.79 -9.17
N LEU A 208 16.73 -5.06 -7.88
CA LEU A 208 15.73 -4.39 -7.05
C LEU A 208 15.88 -2.87 -7.09
N LYS A 209 17.13 -2.37 -7.00
CA LYS A 209 17.43 -0.94 -7.07
C LYS A 209 16.91 -0.28 -8.35
N PHE A 210 16.90 -0.98 -9.48
CA PHE A 210 16.42 -0.45 -10.77
C PHE A 210 14.90 -0.56 -10.93
N TYR A 211 14.33 -1.70 -10.53
CA TYR A 211 12.90 -1.99 -10.65
C TYR A 211 12.04 -1.18 -9.68
N CYS A 212 12.53 -0.87 -8.47
CA CYS A 212 11.78 -0.07 -7.50
C CYS A 212 11.40 1.31 -8.06
N SER A 213 10.17 1.74 -7.81
CA SER A 213 9.73 3.12 -8.02
C SER A 213 10.12 4.02 -6.86
N VAL A 214 10.02 3.51 -5.63
CA VAL A 214 10.42 4.19 -4.40
C VAL A 214 11.43 3.34 -3.65
N ARG A 215 12.46 3.99 -3.10
CA ARG A 215 13.39 3.37 -2.14
C ARG A 215 13.52 4.24 -0.90
N LEU A 216 13.36 3.64 0.27
CA LEU A 216 13.40 4.28 1.58
C LEU A 216 14.61 3.78 2.37
N ASP A 217 15.48 4.70 2.80
CA ASP A 217 16.57 4.43 3.77
C ASP A 217 16.07 4.84 5.15
N ILE A 218 15.81 3.85 6.02
CA ILE A 218 15.28 4.06 7.37
C ILE A 218 16.37 3.80 8.42
N ARG A 219 16.58 4.77 9.30
CA ARG A 219 17.61 4.73 10.35
C ARG A 219 17.07 5.20 11.68
N ARG A 220 17.48 4.52 12.75
CA ARG A 220 17.37 5.05 14.12
C ARG A 220 18.41 6.15 14.28
N VAL A 221 17.98 7.35 14.65
CA VAL A 221 18.84 8.52 14.87
C VAL A 221 18.98 8.90 16.34
N GLY A 222 18.11 8.37 17.21
CA GLY A 222 18.18 8.60 18.64
C GLY A 222 17.28 7.65 19.43
N SER A 223 17.40 7.71 20.76
CA SER A 223 16.52 7.01 21.69
C SER A 223 15.59 7.98 22.37
N ILE A 224 14.34 7.56 22.55
CA ILE A 224 13.34 8.24 23.36
C ILE A 224 13.39 7.60 24.73
N LYS A 225 13.53 8.41 25.77
CA LYS A 225 13.64 7.95 27.15
C LYS A 225 12.53 8.56 27.98
N ASP A 226 11.93 7.73 28.83
CA ASP A 226 11.14 8.19 29.96
C ASP A 226 11.93 7.86 31.23
N ASN A 227 12.41 8.91 31.91
CA ASN A 227 13.38 8.78 33.00
C ASN A 227 14.62 7.97 32.58
N ALA A 228 14.82 6.78 33.18
CA ALA A 228 15.94 5.88 32.89
C ALA A 228 15.63 4.89 31.75
N ASP A 229 14.36 4.66 31.44
CA ASP A 229 13.93 3.60 30.52
C ASP A 229 13.85 4.10 29.08
N VAL A 230 14.33 3.28 28.15
CA VAL A 230 14.20 3.56 26.70
C VAL A 230 12.83 3.09 26.25
N THR A 231 11.95 4.04 25.93
CA THR A 231 10.55 3.80 25.57
C THR A 231 10.29 3.84 24.06
N GLY A 232 11.27 4.27 23.28
CA GLY A 232 11.15 4.28 21.82
C GLY A 232 12.42 4.73 21.10
N ASN A 233 12.28 4.89 19.79
CA ASN A 233 13.35 5.32 18.90
C ASN A 233 12.91 6.56 18.11
N ARG A 234 13.80 7.56 18.02
CA ARG A 234 13.68 8.60 17.00
C ARG A 234 14.21 8.01 15.69
N THR A 235 13.40 8.06 14.65
CA THR A 235 13.66 7.41 13.37
C THR A 235 13.64 8.45 12.26
N ARG A 236 14.57 8.32 11.32
CA ARG A 236 14.63 9.11 10.09
C ARG A 236 14.46 8.19 8.89
N VAL A 237 13.60 8.59 7.96
CA VAL A 237 13.41 7.92 6.68
C VAL A 237 13.78 8.87 5.56
N LYS A 238 14.74 8.50 4.72
CA LYS A 238 15.13 9.25 3.52
C LYS A 238 14.60 8.58 2.26
N VAL A 239 13.94 9.34 1.40
CA VAL A 239 13.46 8.87 0.10
C VAL A 239 14.62 8.91 -0.90
N VAL A 240 15.45 7.87 -0.92
CA VAL A 240 16.67 7.84 -1.76
C VAL A 240 16.39 7.62 -3.24
N LYS A 241 15.19 7.14 -3.59
CA LYS A 241 14.70 7.04 -4.96
C LYS A 241 13.21 7.31 -4.97
N ASN A 242 12.77 8.12 -5.92
CA ASN A 242 11.35 8.40 -6.17
C ASN A 242 11.14 8.59 -7.67
N LYS A 243 10.30 7.75 -8.28
CA LYS A 243 9.91 7.85 -9.70
C LYS A 243 8.55 8.53 -9.90
N VAL A 244 7.86 8.89 -8.82
CA VAL A 244 6.48 9.42 -8.84
C VAL A 244 6.40 10.85 -8.32
N ALA A 245 7.40 11.31 -7.56
CA ALA A 245 7.59 12.71 -7.19
C ALA A 245 9.09 13.01 -6.98
N ALA A 246 9.41 14.20 -6.47
CA ALA A 246 10.78 14.62 -6.19
C ALA A 246 11.46 13.68 -5.16
N PRO A 247 12.66 13.16 -5.45
CA PRO A 247 13.43 12.34 -4.51
C PRO A 247 14.19 13.19 -3.46
N PHE A 248 14.86 12.51 -2.55
CA PHE A 248 15.81 13.04 -1.55
C PHE A 248 15.22 13.87 -0.40
N LYS A 249 13.89 14.01 -0.35
CA LYS A 249 13.19 14.42 0.87
C LYS A 249 13.38 13.37 1.98
N GLN A 250 13.20 13.81 3.21
CA GLN A 250 13.27 12.96 4.39
C GLN A 250 12.17 13.32 5.38
N ALA A 251 11.83 12.36 6.23
CA ALA A 251 10.90 12.53 7.34
C ALA A 251 11.56 12.03 8.62
N GLU A 252 11.23 12.66 9.74
CA GLU A 252 11.62 12.21 11.07
C GLU A 252 10.40 12.01 11.94
N PHE A 253 10.38 10.92 12.67
CA PHE A 253 9.27 10.55 13.53
C PHE A 253 9.69 9.61 14.64
N ASP A 254 8.82 9.47 15.63
CA ASP A 254 9.05 8.61 16.77
C ASP A 254 8.39 7.25 16.54
N ILE A 255 9.11 6.18 16.81
CA ILE A 255 8.57 4.84 16.94
C ILE A 255 8.57 4.49 18.44
N ILE A 256 7.40 4.51 19.06
CA ILE A 256 7.20 4.14 20.46
C ILE A 256 6.99 2.63 20.55
N PHE A 257 7.68 1.97 21.50
CA PHE A 257 7.55 0.53 21.66
C PHE A 257 6.13 0.15 22.04
N ASN A 258 5.59 -0.91 21.43
CA ASN A 258 4.20 -1.36 21.56
C ASN A 258 3.10 -0.40 21.08
N GLU A 259 3.42 0.79 20.57
CA GLU A 259 2.43 1.73 20.00
C GLU A 259 2.66 2.02 18.51
N GLY A 260 3.92 2.00 18.05
CA GLY A 260 4.27 2.28 16.67
C GLY A 260 4.62 3.74 16.41
N ILE A 261 4.35 4.22 15.19
CA ILE A 261 4.64 5.59 14.75
C ILE A 261 3.73 6.58 15.50
N SER A 262 4.35 7.57 16.16
CA SER A 262 3.62 8.61 16.89
C SER A 262 3.13 9.73 15.97
N GLN A 263 1.92 9.58 15.43
CA GLN A 263 1.31 10.58 14.53
C GLN A 263 1.17 11.95 15.20
N ASN A 264 0.74 12.00 16.47
CA ASN A 264 0.61 13.26 17.21
C ASN A 264 1.97 13.91 17.47
N GLY A 265 3.03 13.11 17.66
CA GLY A 265 4.39 13.62 17.77
C GLY A 265 4.85 14.31 16.48
N GLU A 266 4.55 13.71 15.32
CA GLU A 266 4.81 14.33 14.02
C GLU A 266 4.01 15.62 13.81
N LEU A 267 2.71 15.63 14.16
CA LEU A 267 1.87 16.82 14.02
C LEU A 267 2.43 17.99 14.83
N VAL A 268 2.88 17.75 16.06
CA VAL A 268 3.52 18.79 16.87
C VAL A 268 4.82 19.27 16.23
N ASP A 269 5.68 18.35 15.80
CA ASP A 269 6.99 18.70 15.24
C ASP A 269 6.85 19.50 13.94
N ILE A 270 6.01 19.03 13.01
CA ILE A 270 5.75 19.69 11.72
C ILE A 270 4.97 20.99 11.93
N GLY A 271 3.99 21.01 12.84
CA GLY A 271 3.20 22.20 13.16
C GLY A 271 4.06 23.34 13.70
N VAL A 272 5.04 23.04 14.55
CA VAL A 272 6.02 24.03 15.00
C VAL A 272 6.95 24.47 13.86
N GLU A 273 7.45 23.54 13.04
CA GLU A 273 8.31 23.87 11.90
C GLU A 273 7.62 24.82 10.91
N LYS A 274 6.30 24.68 10.72
CA LYS A 274 5.50 25.51 9.82
C LYS A 274 4.89 26.74 10.47
N GLY A 275 5.14 26.99 11.76
CA GLY A 275 4.58 28.13 12.48
C GLY A 275 3.07 28.07 12.69
N ILE A 276 2.49 26.87 12.61
CA ILE A 276 1.08 26.60 12.91
C ILE A 276 0.88 26.46 14.42
N ILE A 277 1.84 25.82 15.08
CA ILE A 277 1.90 25.69 16.54
C ILE A 277 2.97 26.65 17.05
N ASP A 278 2.57 27.57 17.93
CA ASP A 278 3.47 28.50 18.58
C ASP A 278 4.23 27.82 19.71
N LYS A 279 5.54 28.06 19.79
CA LYS A 279 6.40 27.58 20.86
C LYS A 279 7.02 28.76 21.62
N ALA A 280 6.52 29.02 22.83
CA ALA A 280 7.04 30.05 23.73
C ALA A 280 7.78 29.41 24.91
N GLY A 281 9.11 29.30 24.79
CA GLY A 281 9.94 28.60 25.76
C GLY A 281 9.58 27.11 25.83
N ALA A 282 9.03 26.68 26.97
CA ALA A 282 8.55 25.30 27.17
C ALA A 282 7.07 25.12 26.79
N TRP A 283 6.31 26.18 26.52
CA TRP A 283 4.88 26.09 26.25
C TRP A 283 4.57 26.00 24.77
N TYR A 284 3.62 25.13 24.42
CA TYR A 284 3.10 24.95 23.07
C TYR A 284 1.67 25.48 23.01
N SER A 285 1.32 26.21 21.96
CA SER A 285 -0.01 26.82 21.81
C SER A 285 -0.48 26.78 20.36
N TYR A 286 -1.79 26.70 20.16
CA TYR A 286 -2.43 26.71 18.85
C TYR A 286 -3.64 27.64 18.91
N LYS A 287 -3.70 28.63 18.01
CA LYS A 287 -4.76 29.66 17.98
C LYS A 287 -5.00 30.35 19.34
N GLY A 288 -3.94 30.53 20.13
CA GLY A 288 -4.00 31.14 21.46
C GLY A 288 -4.41 30.18 22.60
N GLU A 289 -4.84 28.96 22.29
CA GLU A 289 -5.09 27.91 23.28
C GLU A 289 -3.79 27.18 23.63
N ARG A 290 -3.58 26.88 24.91
CA ARG A 290 -2.39 26.15 25.37
C ARG A 290 -2.58 24.65 25.15
N LEU A 291 -1.77 24.08 24.27
CA LEU A 291 -1.69 22.63 24.05
C LEU A 291 -1.03 21.92 25.23
N GLY A 292 -0.07 22.55 25.89
CA GLY A 292 0.59 21.98 27.06
C GLY A 292 2.04 22.43 27.24
N GLN A 293 2.63 21.97 28.34
CA GLN A 293 4.04 22.18 28.63
C GLN A 293 4.88 21.04 28.04
N GLY A 294 5.88 21.41 27.25
CA GLY A 294 6.75 20.49 26.53
C GLY A 294 6.06 19.79 25.38
N ARG A 295 6.87 19.08 24.59
CA ARG A 295 6.40 18.30 23.44
C ARG A 295 5.45 17.18 23.84
N GLU A 296 5.72 16.50 24.96
CA GLU A 296 4.86 15.41 25.45
C GLU A 296 3.49 15.93 25.91
N GLY A 297 3.42 17.09 26.58
CA GLY A 297 2.14 17.71 26.94
C GLY A 297 1.28 18.01 25.71
N ALA A 298 1.87 18.60 24.67
CA ALA A 298 1.16 18.85 23.41
C ALA A 298 0.68 17.56 22.71
N LYS A 299 1.48 16.49 22.74
CA LYS A 299 1.09 15.18 22.18
C LYS A 299 -0.12 14.59 22.89
N ILE A 300 -0.16 14.66 24.23
CA ILE A 300 -1.28 14.18 25.04
C ILE A 300 -2.54 14.96 24.70
N PHE A 301 -2.44 16.30 24.63
CA PHE A 301 -3.57 17.14 24.25
C PHE A 301 -4.14 16.77 22.87
N LEU A 302 -3.30 16.59 21.85
CA LEU A 302 -3.77 16.18 20.52
C LEU A 302 -4.36 14.76 20.50
N LYS A 303 -3.93 13.89 21.41
CA LYS A 303 -4.51 12.55 21.57
C LYS A 303 -5.91 12.62 22.17
N GLU A 304 -6.11 13.52 23.13
CA GLU A 304 -7.39 13.73 23.82
C GLU A 304 -8.36 14.60 23.00
N ASN A 305 -7.85 15.38 22.04
CA ASN A 305 -8.63 16.27 21.17
C ASN A 305 -8.43 15.95 19.68
N PRO A 306 -9.03 14.87 19.15
CA PRO A 306 -8.86 14.45 17.76
C PRO A 306 -9.29 15.49 16.72
N GLU A 307 -10.28 16.33 17.04
CA GLU A 307 -10.74 17.41 16.15
C GLU A 307 -9.64 18.45 15.93
N ALA A 308 -8.96 18.88 17.01
CA ALA A 308 -7.82 19.80 16.92
C ALA A 308 -6.66 19.16 16.15
N ALA A 309 -6.38 17.87 16.38
CA ALA A 309 -5.35 17.15 15.63
C ALA A 309 -5.65 17.08 14.13
N ALA A 310 -6.91 16.83 13.75
CA ALA A 310 -7.36 16.81 12.35
C ALA A 310 -7.29 18.20 11.72
N GLU A 311 -7.66 19.25 12.46
CA GLU A 311 -7.56 20.63 11.97
C GLU A 311 -6.10 21.03 11.71
N ILE A 312 -5.21 20.79 12.68
CA ILE A 312 -3.77 21.06 12.53
C ILE A 312 -3.19 20.26 11.36
N ARG A 313 -3.58 18.99 11.21
CA ARG A 313 -3.17 18.16 10.07
C ARG A 313 -3.57 18.79 8.74
N ASN A 314 -4.81 19.24 8.60
CA ASN A 314 -5.29 19.85 7.36
C ASN A 314 -4.55 21.17 7.08
N LEU A 315 -4.34 22.00 8.10
CA LEU A 315 -3.61 23.25 7.96
C LEU A 315 -2.14 23.02 7.54
N ILE A 316 -1.49 21.95 8.05
CA ILE A 316 -0.16 21.53 7.61
C ILE A 316 -0.17 21.19 6.11
N LEU A 317 -1.14 20.41 5.66
CA LEU A 317 -1.26 20.01 4.26
C LEU A 317 -1.51 21.21 3.34
N GLU A 318 -2.41 22.12 3.72
CA GLU A 318 -2.69 23.37 3.01
C GLU A 318 -1.44 24.26 2.92
N THR A 319 -0.72 24.44 4.03
CA THR A 319 0.50 25.25 4.09
C THR A 319 1.61 24.69 3.19
N MET A 320 1.61 23.37 2.97
CA MET A 320 2.55 22.69 2.09
C MET A 320 2.08 22.62 0.62
N GLY A 321 0.86 23.07 0.32
CA GLY A 321 0.25 23.00 -1.01
C GLY A 321 -0.05 21.58 -1.46
N ILE A 322 -0.42 20.69 -0.53
CA ILE A 322 -0.72 19.27 -0.82
C ILE A 322 -2.20 19.01 -0.54
N ASP A 323 -3.08 19.62 -1.33
CA ASP A 323 -4.54 19.49 -1.19
C ASP A 323 -5.03 18.06 -1.47
N SER A 324 -4.29 17.27 -2.27
CA SER A 324 -4.63 15.88 -2.61
C SER A 324 -4.53 14.89 -1.45
N LEU A 325 -3.99 15.32 -0.30
CA LEU A 325 -3.84 14.52 0.92
C LEU A 325 -4.87 14.80 2.00
N ALA A 326 -5.69 15.84 1.84
CA ALA A 326 -6.75 16.14 2.78
C ALA A 326 -7.87 15.09 2.64
N PRO A 327 -8.48 14.60 3.74
CA PRO A 327 -9.62 13.70 3.63
C PRO A 327 -10.74 14.41 2.87
N SER A 328 -11.18 13.81 1.75
CA SER A 328 -12.27 14.34 0.93
C SER A 328 -13.52 14.49 1.80
N LYS A 329 -14.02 15.73 1.96
CA LYS A 329 -15.36 15.95 2.49
C LYS A 329 -16.33 15.21 1.57
N SER A 330 -17.05 14.23 2.11
CA SER A 330 -18.13 13.54 1.42
C SER A 330 -19.20 14.55 1.01
N SER A 331 -19.20 14.97 -0.26
CA SER A 331 -20.28 15.75 -0.85
C SER A 331 -21.42 14.79 -1.22
N SER A 332 -22.28 14.50 -0.26
CA SER A 332 -23.65 14.06 -0.54
C SER A 332 -24.58 15.25 -0.35
N GLU A 333 -25.41 15.47 -1.37
CA GLU A 333 -26.57 16.38 -1.40
C GLU A 333 -26.24 17.86 -1.69
N ASP A 334 -26.25 18.20 -2.99
CA ASP A 334 -27.20 19.17 -3.56
C ASP A 334 -26.95 19.32 -5.06
N ASN A 335 -27.90 18.85 -5.87
CA ASN A 335 -28.22 19.38 -7.21
C ASN A 335 -29.51 18.72 -7.72
N ILE A 336 -30.62 19.10 -7.09
CA ILE A 336 -31.94 19.09 -7.73
C ILE A 336 -32.48 20.52 -7.61
N GLU A 337 -32.38 21.30 -8.69
CA GLU A 337 -33.39 22.28 -9.12
C GLU A 337 -32.93 22.87 -10.47
N LEU A 338 -33.57 22.49 -11.57
CA LEU A 338 -34.63 23.25 -12.24
C LEU A 338 -34.12 24.46 -13.04
N ASN A 339 -33.59 24.19 -14.23
CA ASN A 339 -33.65 25.15 -15.33
C ASN A 339 -35.07 25.10 -15.93
N SER A 340 -35.91 26.03 -15.48
CA SER A 340 -37.12 26.41 -16.21
C SER A 340 -37.09 27.89 -16.58
N SER A 341 -37.40 28.13 -17.85
CA SER A 341 -37.81 29.38 -18.47
C SER A 341 -36.75 30.43 -18.87
N THR A 342 -36.42 30.41 -20.17
CA THR A 342 -36.66 31.57 -21.03
C THR A 342 -37.29 31.07 -22.34
N ALA A 343 -38.51 31.54 -22.61
CA ALA A 343 -39.30 31.21 -23.79
C ALA A 343 -39.36 32.41 -24.76
N LYS A 344 -39.29 32.13 -26.07
CA LYS A 344 -40.01 32.76 -27.22
C LYS A 344 -39.18 32.50 -28.50
N GLY A 345 -39.61 31.57 -29.35
CA GLY A 345 -40.38 31.79 -30.59
C GLY A 345 -39.70 30.87 -31.64
N GLU A 346 -40.35 30.11 -32.52
CA GLU A 346 -41.43 30.40 -33.45
C GLU A 346 -42.14 29.09 -33.87
N LYS A 347 -43.15 29.25 -34.71
CA LYS A 347 -44.29 28.38 -35.01
C LYS A 347 -44.11 27.62 -36.34
N ILE A 348 -44.76 26.45 -36.40
CA ILE A 348 -45.44 25.82 -37.57
C ILE A 348 -44.54 25.19 -38.66
N ASP A 349 -44.67 23.86 -38.87
CA ASP A 349 -45.34 23.36 -40.09
C ASP A 349 -45.84 21.91 -39.97
N LYS A 350 -46.99 21.63 -40.61
CA LYS A 350 -47.67 20.34 -40.74
C LYS A 350 -47.91 20.07 -42.23
N THR A 351 -47.35 18.98 -42.77
CA THR A 351 -47.70 18.40 -44.08
C THR A 351 -47.26 16.93 -44.06
N GLN A 352 -48.17 15.97 -43.86
CA GLN A 352 -48.87 15.15 -44.88
C GLN A 352 -47.95 14.37 -45.85
N GLU A 353 -48.02 13.03 -45.76
CA GLU A 353 -48.20 12.00 -46.84
C GLU A 353 -47.67 10.65 -46.32
N LYS A 354 -48.52 9.66 -46.00
CA LYS A 354 -49.23 8.65 -46.83
C LYS A 354 -48.34 7.57 -47.49
N GLU A 355 -48.83 6.34 -47.36
CA GLU A 355 -48.46 5.07 -48.03
C GLU A 355 -47.21 4.34 -47.48
N ASN A 356 -47.22 3.03 -47.22
CA ASN A 356 -47.99 1.96 -47.84
C ASN A 356 -48.23 0.76 -46.89
N LEU A 357 -49.38 0.13 -47.11
CA LEU A 357 -49.80 -1.18 -46.61
C LEU A 357 -48.96 -2.30 -47.24
N LYS A 358 -48.68 -3.38 -46.48
CA LYS A 358 -49.19 -4.76 -46.69
C LYS A 358 -48.22 -5.86 -46.22
N ASN A 359 -48.86 -6.80 -45.51
CA ASN A 359 -48.63 -8.25 -45.46
C ASN A 359 -47.41 -8.74 -44.66
N SER A 360 -47.52 -9.74 -43.80
CA SER A 360 -48.49 -10.85 -43.77
C SER A 360 -48.66 -11.42 -42.35
N ASP A 361 -49.91 -11.77 -42.07
CA ASP A 361 -50.38 -12.65 -41.01
C ASP A 361 -49.77 -14.06 -41.03
N GLY A 362 -49.93 -14.76 -39.90
CA GLY A 362 -50.01 -16.23 -39.85
C GLY A 362 -49.14 -16.84 -38.75
N GLU A 363 -49.67 -17.00 -37.53
CA GLU A 363 -50.13 -18.30 -36.98
C GLU A 363 -48.96 -19.24 -36.59
N LYS A 364 -48.95 -20.00 -35.49
CA LYS A 364 -49.85 -20.27 -34.36
C LYS A 364 -49.06 -21.21 -33.43
N ASN A 365 -49.33 -21.11 -32.13
CA ASN A 365 -49.43 -22.22 -31.17
C ASN A 365 -48.27 -23.20 -30.89
N SER A 366 -47.76 -23.04 -29.66
CA SER A 366 -48.02 -23.94 -28.51
C SER A 366 -47.04 -25.08 -28.21
N LYS A 367 -46.64 -25.10 -26.92
CA LYS A 367 -46.46 -26.26 -26.01
C LYS A 367 -45.36 -27.28 -26.43
N LYS A 368 -44.44 -27.74 -25.57
CA LYS A 368 -44.64 -28.28 -24.21
C LYS A 368 -43.29 -28.73 -23.61
N THR A 369 -43.15 -28.61 -22.28
CA THR A 369 -42.50 -29.55 -21.31
C THR A 369 -41.03 -29.97 -21.40
N ALA A 370 -40.29 -29.83 -20.29
CA ALA A 370 -39.64 -30.91 -19.50
C ALA A 370 -38.90 -30.28 -18.29
N LYS A 371 -39.33 -30.53 -17.04
CA LYS A 371 -38.94 -31.60 -16.10
C LYS A 371 -37.92 -31.11 -15.05
N GLU A 372 -38.43 -30.88 -13.84
CA GLU A 372 -37.67 -30.94 -12.58
C GLU A 372 -37.39 -32.41 -12.20
N SER A 373 -36.27 -32.64 -11.52
CA SER A 373 -36.00 -33.84 -10.72
C SER A 373 -35.03 -33.48 -9.59
N PRO A 374 -35.28 -33.92 -8.34
CA PRO A 374 -34.44 -33.61 -7.18
C PRO A 374 -33.40 -34.71 -6.89
N ILE A 375 -32.25 -34.34 -6.33
CA ILE A 375 -31.24 -35.26 -5.83
C ILE A 375 -31.30 -35.31 -4.29
N LYS A 376 -31.39 -36.53 -3.76
CA LYS A 376 -31.29 -36.93 -2.35
C LYS A 376 -29.83 -37.21 -1.94
N ALA A 377 -29.63 -37.24 -0.62
CA ALA A 377 -28.56 -37.87 0.19
C ALA A 377 -27.66 -36.82 0.87
N ALA A 378 -27.27 -36.90 2.15
CA ALA A 378 -27.55 -37.82 3.24
C ALA A 378 -27.16 -37.11 4.56
N ASP A 379 -28.06 -37.08 5.55
CA ASP A 379 -27.72 -36.64 6.91
C ASP A 379 -27.31 -37.86 7.75
N SER A 380 -26.05 -37.85 8.22
CA SER A 380 -25.59 -38.76 9.26
C SER A 380 -25.48 -38.01 10.58
N LYS A 381 -26.30 -38.45 11.54
CA LYS A 381 -26.18 -38.15 12.97
C LYS A 381 -24.90 -38.80 13.50
N VAL A 382 -24.08 -38.05 14.23
CA VAL A 382 -23.30 -38.62 15.34
C VAL A 382 -23.37 -37.68 16.54
N THR A 383 -23.86 -38.27 17.62
CA THR A 383 -24.08 -37.76 18.98
C THR A 383 -22.79 -37.75 19.80
N ASN A 384 -22.66 -36.75 20.69
CA ASN A 384 -21.86 -36.80 21.92
C ASN A 384 -22.25 -38.01 22.77
N ILE A 385 -21.28 -38.81 23.24
CA ILE A 385 -21.31 -39.49 24.55
C ILE A 385 -19.90 -39.55 25.15
N ASP A 386 -19.89 -39.18 26.42
CA ASP A 386 -18.88 -39.22 27.47
C ASP A 386 -18.09 -40.53 27.70
N SER A 387 -16.96 -40.36 28.41
CA SER A 387 -16.50 -41.14 29.56
C SER A 387 -15.18 -41.94 29.49
N LYS A 388 -14.43 -41.77 30.61
CA LYS A 388 -13.46 -42.66 31.29
C LYS A 388 -11.95 -42.45 31.08
N LYS A 389 -11.38 -41.76 32.09
CA LYS A 389 -10.32 -42.22 33.02
C LYS A 389 -9.40 -43.35 32.52
N LYS A 390 -8.08 -43.08 32.48
CA LYS A 390 -7.09 -43.75 33.35
C LYS A 390 -5.71 -43.08 33.25
N ALA A 391 -5.18 -42.75 34.43
CA ALA A 391 -3.75 -42.54 34.66
C ALA A 391 -2.95 -43.82 34.40
N VAL A 392 -1.70 -43.72 33.96
CA VAL A 392 -0.51 -44.47 34.42
C VAL A 392 0.76 -43.78 33.88
N ASN A 393 1.75 -43.65 34.76
CA ASN A 393 3.13 -43.19 34.58
C ASN A 393 3.89 -43.81 33.38
N GLN A 394 4.72 -42.99 32.71
CA GLN A 394 6.18 -43.14 32.68
C GLN A 394 6.83 -41.87 32.11
#